data_AF-A0A8X6PWL5-F1
#
_entry.id   AF-A0A8X6PWL5-F1
#
_cell.length_a   1.000
_cell.length_b   1.000
_cell.length_c   1.000
_cell.angle_alpha   90.00
_cell.angle_beta   90.00
_cell.angle_gamma   90.00
#
_symmetry.space_group_name_H-M   'P 1'
#
loop_
_entity.id
_entity.type
_entity.pdbx_description
1 polymer ?
#
loop_
_entity_poly.entity_id
_entity_poly.type
_entity_poly.pdbx_seq_one_letter_code
_entity_poly.pdbx_strand_id
1 'polypeptide(L)'
;MEAFWSPARLQFLLGNVKEKWRKWRQELENYLLPTEKDERADKIKIANLLNLSGIEGLDIFITFKFEWPDSKANYSEVLQKFEDYCSLRQNVVYE
;
A
#
# COMPACT_ATOMS: atom_id res chain seq x y z
N MET A 1 18.05 17.39 11.97
CA MET A 1 16.63 17.38 11.58
C MET A 1 16.43 16.15 10.75
N GLU A 2 15.87 15.10 11.35
CA GLU A 2 15.47 13.91 10.61
C GLU A 2 14.29 14.33 9.75
N ALA A 3 14.57 14.57 8.48
CA ALA A 3 13.52 14.88 7.55
C ALA A 3 12.66 13.62 7.46
N PHE A 4 11.41 13.72 7.90
CA PHE A 4 10.39 12.70 7.67
C PHE A 4 10.10 12.69 6.17
N TRP A 5 10.95 12.01 5.40
CA TRP A 5 10.80 11.92 3.96
C TRP A 5 9.53 11.10 3.71
N SER A 6 8.55 11.72 3.07
CA SER A 6 7.38 11.02 2.58
C SER A 6 7.87 9.94 1.61
N PRO A 7 7.37 8.69 1.71
CA PRO A 7 7.74 7.64 0.77
C PRO A 7 7.56 8.13 -0.66
N ALA A 8 8.54 7.90 -1.53
CA ALA A 8 8.39 8.24 -2.94
C ALA A 8 7.19 7.48 -3.54
N ARG A 9 6.52 8.06 -4.55
CA ARG A 9 5.38 7.39 -5.18
C ARG A 9 5.80 6.01 -5.71
N LEU A 10 5.07 4.98 -5.30
CA LEU A 10 5.29 3.63 -5.82
C LEU A 10 4.75 3.51 -7.24
N GLN A 11 5.57 2.94 -8.13
CA GLN A 11 5.20 2.66 -9.52
C GLN A 11 4.93 1.16 -9.67
N PHE A 12 3.67 0.79 -9.91
CA PHE A 12 3.23 -0.61 -9.92
C PHE A 12 3.51 -1.34 -11.24
N LEU A 13 3.77 -0.60 -12.31
CA LEU A 13 3.90 -1.13 -13.67
C LEU A 13 5.35 -1.34 -14.15
N LEU A 14 6.36 -0.94 -13.36
CA LEU A 14 7.76 -0.94 -13.81
C LEU A 14 8.65 -1.85 -12.97
N GLY A 15 9.31 -2.81 -13.62
CA GLY A 15 10.34 -3.66 -13.04
C GLY A 15 9.81 -4.63 -11.97
N ASN A 16 10.68 -5.04 -11.04
CA ASN A 16 10.31 -5.97 -9.96
C ASN A 16 9.43 -5.27 -8.90
N VAL A 17 8.12 -5.23 -9.17
CA VAL A 17 7.12 -4.58 -8.32
C VAL A 17 7.08 -5.16 -6.91
N LYS A 18 7.31 -6.47 -6.73
CA LYS A 18 7.35 -7.10 -5.41
C LYS A 18 8.48 -6.55 -4.55
N GLU A 19 9.70 -6.46 -5.10
CA GLU A 19 10.83 -5.93 -4.34
C GLU A 19 10.65 -4.44 -4.03
N LYS A 20 10.13 -3.67 -4.98
CA LYS A 20 9.81 -2.24 -4.78
C LYS A 20 8.72 -2.06 -3.72
N TRP A 21 7.66 -2.85 -3.78
CA TRP A 21 6.59 -2.89 -2.78
C TRP A 21 7.15 -3.20 -1.39
N ARG A 22 8.05 -4.19 -1.25
CA ARG A 22 8.64 -4.53 0.05
C ARG A 22 9.40 -3.35 0.67
N LYS A 23 10.25 -2.67 -0.12
CA LYS A 23 11.03 -1.52 0.36
C LYS A 23 10.11 -0.33 0.70
N TRP A 24 9.17 -0.04 -0.19
CA TRP A 24 8.20 1.04 0.00
C TRP A 24 7.25 0.80 1.18
N ARG A 25 6.81 -0.47 1.34
CA ARG A 25 6.35 -1.16 2.55
C ARG A 25 6.86 -0.50 3.83
N GLN A 26 8.15 -0.73 4.01
CA GLN A 26 8.87 -0.36 5.21
C GLN A 26 8.96 1.16 5.40
N GLU A 27 9.13 1.93 4.32
CA GLU A 27 9.11 3.39 4.39
C GLU A 27 7.74 3.94 4.80
N LEU A 28 6.66 3.35 4.28
CA LEU A 28 5.29 3.70 4.67
C LEU A 28 5.04 3.37 6.14
N GLU A 29 5.43 2.19 6.61
CA GLU A 29 5.27 1.81 8.02
C GLU A 29 6.06 2.76 8.95
N ASN A 30 7.27 3.17 8.57
CA ASN A 30 8.05 4.19 9.27
C ASN A 30 7.38 5.58 9.27
N TYR A 31 6.72 5.95 8.16
CA TYR A 31 5.95 7.19 8.06
C TYR A 31 4.70 7.17 8.94
N LEU A 32 4.07 6.00 9.13
CA LEU A 32 2.81 5.82 9.87
C LEU A 32 3.00 5.50 11.36
N LEU A 33 4.21 5.09 11.78
CA LEU A 33 4.60 4.83 13.19
C LEU A 33 4.17 5.93 14.19
N PRO A 34 4.23 7.24 13.87
CA PRO A 34 3.79 8.30 14.80
C PRO A 34 2.27 8.36 15.03
N THR A 35 1.46 7.73 14.16
CA THR A 35 -0.01 7.89 14.12
C THR A 35 -0.80 6.77 14.83
N GLU A 36 -0.13 5.88 15.56
CA GLU A 36 -0.66 4.58 15.98
C GLU A 36 -1.55 4.55 17.25
N LYS A 37 -2.13 5.67 17.71
CA LYS A 37 -2.84 5.72 19.00
C LYS A 37 -4.38 5.77 18.96
N ASP A 38 -5.02 5.64 17.79
CA ASP A 38 -6.45 5.94 17.66
C ASP A 38 -7.19 4.93 16.76
N GLU A 39 -8.48 4.64 17.03
CA GLU A 39 -9.34 3.81 16.15
C GLU A 39 -9.57 4.45 14.77
N ARG A 40 -9.32 5.75 14.62
CA ARG A 40 -9.27 6.40 13.29
C ARG A 40 -7.99 6.10 12.52
N ALA A 41 -7.00 5.45 13.13
CA ALA A 41 -5.70 5.20 12.53
C ALA A 41 -5.81 4.37 11.25
N ASP A 42 -6.64 3.34 11.19
CA ASP A 42 -6.77 2.51 9.98
C ASP A 42 -7.24 3.32 8.77
N LYS A 43 -8.29 4.13 8.91
CA LYS A 43 -8.79 4.98 7.81
C LYS A 43 -7.74 6.00 7.37
N ILE A 44 -6.98 6.56 8.31
CA ILE A 44 -5.89 7.50 8.01
C ILE A 44 -4.72 6.77 7.31
N LYS A 45 -4.35 5.58 7.78
CA LYS A 45 -3.30 4.74 7.17
C LYS A 45 -3.68 4.34 5.75
N ILE A 46 -4.93 3.93 5.52
CA ILE A 46 -5.46 3.60 4.18
C ILE A 46 -5.45 4.86 3.29
N ALA A 47 -5.89 6.01 3.79
CA ALA A 47 -5.86 7.25 3.02
C ALA A 47 -4.43 7.65 2.62
N ASN A 48 -3.46 7.53 3.54
CA ASN A 48 -2.05 7.79 3.25
C ASN A 48 -1.48 6.80 2.24
N LEU A 49 -1.78 5.50 2.39
CA LEU A 49 -1.40 4.46 1.45
C LEU A 49 -1.88 4.81 0.04
N LEU A 50 -3.17 5.15 -0.14
CA LEU A 50 -3.74 5.49 -1.44
C LEU A 50 -3.16 6.79 -2.00
N ASN A 51 -2.94 7.80 -1.15
CA ASN A 51 -2.36 9.08 -1.57
C ASN A 51 -0.92 8.91 -2.07
N LEU A 52 -0.09 8.15 -1.35
CA LEU A 52 1.30 7.89 -1.71
C LEU A 52 1.44 6.90 -2.86
N SER A 53 0.48 5.98 -3.02
CA SER A 53 0.40 5.08 -4.17
C SER A 53 -0.12 5.76 -5.44
N GLY A 54 -0.69 6.96 -5.31
CA GLY A 54 -1.23 7.73 -6.43
C GLY A 54 -2.44 7.08 -7.11
N ILE A 55 -2.76 7.56 -8.31
CA ILE A 55 -3.93 7.12 -9.09
C ILE A 55 -3.84 5.61 -9.38
N GLU A 56 -2.65 5.09 -9.72
CA GLU A 56 -2.45 3.66 -9.96
C GLU A 56 -2.83 2.81 -8.74
N GLY A 57 -2.42 3.22 -7.54
CA GLY A 57 -2.81 2.53 -6.31
C GLY A 57 -4.30 2.57 -6.04
N LEU A 58 -4.96 3.69 -6.35
CA LEU A 58 -6.41 3.82 -6.21
C LEU A 58 -7.15 2.89 -7.19
N ASP A 59 -6.73 2.84 -8.46
CA ASP A 59 -7.29 1.91 -9.45
C ASP A 59 -7.15 0.46 -8.98
N ILE A 60 -5.97 0.08 -8.50
CA ILE A 60 -5.72 -1.26 -7.93
C ILE A 60 -6.66 -1.53 -6.75
N PHE A 61 -6.79 -0.59 -5.82
CA PHE A 61 -7.67 -0.73 -4.66
C PHE A 61 -9.13 -0.96 -5.04
N ILE A 62 -9.63 -0.25 -6.07
CA ILE A 62 -11.00 -0.41 -6.58
C ILE A 62 -11.24 -1.82 -7.15
N THR A 63 -10.21 -2.47 -7.68
CA THR A 63 -10.33 -3.86 -8.19
C THR A 63 -10.43 -4.90 -7.08
N PHE A 64 -10.04 -4.57 -5.84
CA PHE A 64 -10.03 -5.54 -4.76
C PHE A 64 -11.43 -6.00 -4.37
N LYS A 65 -11.57 -7.32 -4.24
CA LYS A 65 -12.74 -7.96 -3.67
C LYS A 65 -12.45 -8.26 -2.20
N PHE A 66 -13.26 -7.65 -1.34
CA PHE A 66 -13.26 -7.89 0.09
C PHE A 66 -14.45 -8.80 0.43
N GLU A 67 -14.21 -9.79 1.30
CA GLU A 67 -15.26 -10.73 1.71
C GLU A 67 -16.31 -10.05 2.60
N TRP A 68 -15.89 -9.08 3.41
CA TRP A 68 -16.77 -8.33 4.30
C TRP A 68 -16.71 -6.82 4.02
N PRO A 69 -17.81 -6.09 4.25
CA PRO A 69 -17.84 -4.63 4.06
C PRO A 69 -16.86 -3.87 4.94
N ASP A 70 -16.51 -4.43 6.10
CA ASP A 70 -15.61 -3.81 7.09
C ASP A 70 -14.13 -4.02 6.76
N SER A 71 -13.80 -5.10 6.03
CA SER A 71 -12.43 -5.41 5.58
C SER A 71 -11.77 -4.29 4.79
N LYS A 72 -12.54 -3.50 4.04
CA LYS A 72 -12.02 -2.33 3.28
C LYS A 72 -11.60 -1.16 4.19
N ALA A 73 -12.02 -1.17 5.45
CA ALA A 73 -11.69 -0.17 6.46
C ALA A 73 -10.59 -0.66 7.42
N ASN A 74 -10.14 -1.91 7.27
CA ASN A 74 -9.06 -2.50 8.05
C ASN A 74 -7.73 -2.34 7.27
N TYR A 75 -6.75 -1.64 7.84
CA TYR A 75 -5.50 -1.37 7.14
C TYR A 75 -4.73 -2.67 6.82
N SER A 76 -4.72 -3.64 7.73
CA SER A 76 -4.02 -4.90 7.55
C SER A 76 -4.58 -5.71 6.38
N GLU A 77 -5.92 -5.80 6.26
CA GLU A 77 -6.59 -6.48 5.14
C GLU A 77 -6.29 -5.79 3.81
N VAL A 78 -6.39 -4.46 3.77
CA VAL A 78 -6.07 -3.67 2.57
C VAL A 78 -4.61 -3.85 2.18
N LEU A 79 -3.69 -3.80 3.14
CA LEU A 79 -2.27 -3.96 2.90
C LEU A 79 -1.93 -5.36 2.37
N GLN A 80 -2.58 -6.40 2.90
CA GLN A 80 -2.43 -7.77 2.43
C GLN A 80 -2.86 -7.89 0.96
N LYS A 81 -4.01 -7.34 0.57
CA LYS A 81 -4.46 -7.36 -0.84
C LYS A 81 -3.47 -6.70 -1.79
N PHE A 82 -2.82 -5.61 -1.38
CA PHE A 82 -1.75 -4.99 -2.16
C PHE A 82 -0.50 -5.88 -2.26
N GLU A 83 -0.12 -6.54 -1.17
CA GLU A 83 1.02 -7.45 -1.16
C GLU A 83 0.80 -8.66 -2.08
N ASP A 84 -0.40 -9.25 -2.04
CA ASP A 84 -0.83 -10.30 -2.95
C ASP A 84 -0.80 -9.83 -4.41
N TYR A 85 -1.35 -8.65 -4.70
CA TYR A 85 -1.33 -8.06 -6.04
C TYR A 85 0.11 -7.87 -6.57
N CYS A 86 1.00 -7.30 -5.74
CA CYS A 86 2.41 -7.09 -6.11
C CYS A 86 3.16 -8.41 -6.28
N SER A 87 2.81 -9.43 -5.50
CA SER A 87 3.44 -10.76 -5.58
C SER A 87 3.02 -11.52 -6.83
N LEU A 88 1.74 -11.43 -7.24
CA LEU A 88 1.23 -12.07 -8.47
C LEU A 88 1.85 -11.48 -9.74
N ARG A 89 2.08 -10.16 -9.79
CA ARG A 89 2.69 -9.50 -10.96
C ARG A 89 4.20 -9.77 -11.12
N GLN A 90 4.84 -10.41 -10.15
CA GLN A 90 6.21 -10.90 -10.33
C GLN A 90 6.28 -12.06 -11.36
N ASN A 91 5.14 -12.68 -11.67
CA ASN A 91 5.06 -13.86 -12.54
C ASN A 91 4.61 -13.55 -13.98
N VAL A 92 4.51 -12.28 -14.38
CA VAL A 92 4.26 -11.90 -15.78
C VAL A 92 5.61 -11.86 -16.50
N VAL A 93 6.13 -13.04 -16.84
CA VAL A 93 7.12 -13.18 -17.92
C VAL A 93 6.36 -12.74 -19.17
N TYR A 94 6.61 -11.52 -19.64
CA TYR A 94 6.27 -11.18 -21.02
C TYR A 94 7.38 -11.78 -21.87
N GLU A 95 7.08 -12.89 -22.55
CA GLU A 95 7.88 -13.38 -23.68
C GLU A 95 7.86 -12.34 -24.82
#